data_AF-A0A0Q1BNY0-F1
#
_entry.id   AF-A0A0Q1BNY0-F1
#
_cell.length_a   1.000
_cell.length_b   1.000
_cell.length_c   1.000
_cell.angle_alpha   90.00
_cell.angle_beta   90.00
_cell.angle_gamma   90.00
#
_symmetry.space_group_name_H-M   'P 1'
#
loop_
_entity.id
_entity.type
_entity.pdbx_description
1 polymer ?
#
loop_
_entity_poly.entity_id
_entity_poly.type
_entity_poly.pdbx_seq_one_letter_code
_entity_poly.pdbx_strand_id
1 'polypeptide(L)'
;MRYYIADSTLFLRGLFTAVSTGAGGGLARVSTIVNHTVSADFREDDPTRYLEVIVAAEGLPPSFFGLLTAVSMNALCILQYDFITVFVTAGFSPGHTDGAGTINIIVHSNEGFSDAALLGAVITATEAKAGALAAMGRACTGTPTDAVVVACDASAVPRHRYAGPVTPAGSRVYEAVSFGVREALMRHEGQIRRSTASFFIFSRFGGEHWVEWKPDACPWYPCHYPGQSCEFCYCPLYPCGDPALGKEVLSSSGGTVWSCEDCTLLHDPGTAAYLRRNPEASLGELRRRRKKK
;
A
#
# COMPACT_ATOMS: atom_id res chain seq x y z
N MET A 1 8.15 6.16 -1.57
CA MET A 1 7.24 6.15 -0.40
C MET A 1 7.78 5.25 0.70
N ARG A 2 7.49 5.56 1.97
CA ARG A 2 7.71 4.69 3.14
C ARG A 2 6.37 4.49 3.84
N TYR A 3 6.15 3.33 4.47
CA TYR A 3 4.95 3.13 5.28
C TYR A 3 5.24 2.35 6.56
N TYR A 4 4.40 2.54 7.57
CA TYR A 4 4.44 1.79 8.83
C TYR A 4 3.06 1.78 9.48
N ILE A 5 2.87 0.86 10.41
CA ILE A 5 1.67 0.78 11.25
C ILE A 5 2.12 1.12 12.68
N ALA A 6 1.51 2.14 13.27
CA ALA A 6 1.66 2.49 14.68
C ALA A 6 0.28 2.39 15.34
N ASP A 7 0.20 1.59 16.40
CA ASP A 7 -1.04 1.18 17.06
C ASP A 7 -2.11 0.66 16.07
N SER A 8 -3.13 1.47 15.80
CA SER A 8 -4.25 1.16 14.92
C SER A 8 -4.26 2.01 13.64
N THR A 9 -3.13 2.62 13.30
CA THR A 9 -3.01 3.57 12.19
C THR A 9 -1.94 3.15 11.20
N LEU A 10 -2.30 3.07 9.93
CA LEU A 10 -1.36 3.00 8.82
C LEU A 10 -0.92 4.42 8.44
N PHE A 11 0.39 4.64 8.38
CA PHE A 11 1.01 5.87 7.90
C PHE A 11 1.80 5.60 6.63
N LEU A 12 1.58 6.39 5.58
CA LEU A 12 2.43 6.49 4.40
C LEU A 12 3.10 7.86 4.38
N ARG A 13 4.40 7.88 4.12
CA ARG A 13 5.27 9.04 4.27
C ARG A 13 6.11 9.26 3.02
N GLY A 14 6.18 10.52 2.61
CA GLY A 14 6.87 10.93 1.39
C GLY A 14 6.52 12.37 1.03
N LEU A 15 6.81 12.77 -0.21
CA LEU A 15 6.30 14.00 -0.79
C LEU A 15 5.40 13.61 -1.95
N PHE A 16 4.10 13.68 -1.73
CA PHE A 16 3.11 13.17 -2.66
C PHE A 16 2.41 14.30 -3.39
N THR A 17 2.09 14.07 -4.66
CA THR A 17 0.93 14.70 -5.30
C THR A 17 -0.20 13.69 -5.21
N ALA A 18 -1.32 14.05 -4.60
CA ALA A 18 -2.37 13.09 -4.29
C ALA A 18 -3.77 13.68 -4.49
N VAL A 19 -4.74 12.78 -4.73
CA VAL A 19 -6.17 13.04 -4.62
C VAL A 19 -6.77 12.13 -3.55
N SER A 20 -7.70 12.65 -2.76
CA SER A 20 -8.40 11.88 -1.71
C SER A 20 -9.89 12.19 -1.70
N THR A 21 -10.70 11.17 -1.45
CA THR A 21 -12.14 11.28 -1.17
C THR A 21 -12.46 11.17 0.32
N GLY A 22 -11.44 11.08 1.18
CA GLY A 22 -11.60 10.95 2.63
C GLY A 22 -11.70 12.29 3.36
N ALA A 23 -11.46 12.26 4.67
CA ALA A 23 -11.46 13.45 5.51
C ALA A 23 -10.35 14.42 5.09
N GLY A 24 -10.72 15.69 4.88
CA GLY A 24 -9.82 16.72 4.33
C GLY A 24 -9.44 16.46 2.87
N GLY A 25 -10.23 15.66 2.15
CA GLY A 25 -9.97 15.27 0.77
C GLY A 25 -9.99 16.42 -0.24
N GLY A 26 -9.55 16.11 -1.45
CA GLY A 26 -9.27 17.07 -2.52
C GLY A 26 -8.04 16.67 -3.31
N LEU A 27 -7.51 17.58 -4.13
CA LEU A 27 -6.24 17.42 -4.84
C LEU A 27 -5.19 18.32 -4.18
N ALA A 28 -4.10 17.75 -3.67
CA ALA A 28 -3.07 18.52 -2.99
C ALA A 28 -1.70 17.82 -3.02
N ARG A 29 -0.67 18.60 -2.66
CA ARG A 29 0.61 18.02 -2.25
C ARG A 29 0.58 17.77 -0.75
N VAL A 30 0.83 16.52 -0.36
CA VAL A 30 0.80 16.10 1.04
C VAL A 30 2.05 15.32 1.41
N SER A 31 2.40 15.33 2.69
CA SER A 31 3.54 14.57 3.19
C SER A 31 3.16 13.24 3.84
N THR A 32 1.89 13.12 4.25
CA THR A 32 1.35 11.94 4.93
C THR A 32 0.06 11.48 4.27
N ILE A 33 -0.14 10.18 4.18
CA ILE A 33 -1.48 9.59 3.99
C ILE A 33 -1.72 8.67 5.18
N VAL A 34 -2.90 8.76 5.80
CA VAL A 34 -3.26 7.96 6.96
C VAL A 34 -4.52 7.13 6.73
N ASN A 35 -4.57 5.93 7.30
CA ASN A 35 -5.79 5.15 7.44
C ASN A 35 -5.87 4.68 8.89
N HIS A 36 -6.81 5.24 9.65
CA HIS A 36 -6.89 5.04 11.10
C HIS A 36 -8.12 4.21 11.47
N THR A 37 -7.93 3.18 12.31
CA THR A 37 -9.04 2.39 12.82
C THR A 37 -9.76 3.13 13.95
N VAL A 38 -11.07 3.29 13.80
CA VAL A 38 -12.00 3.80 14.82
C VAL A 38 -12.96 2.70 15.28
N SER A 39 -13.70 2.95 16.36
CA SER A 39 -14.75 2.04 16.82
C SER A 39 -15.94 2.00 15.85
N ALA A 40 -16.74 0.93 15.90
CA ALA A 40 -17.90 0.77 15.01
C ALA A 40 -19.02 1.80 15.28
N ASP A 41 -19.05 2.38 16.47
CA ASP A 41 -19.98 3.41 16.92
C ASP A 41 -19.40 4.84 16.84
N PHE A 42 -18.23 5.00 16.21
CA PHE A 42 -17.56 6.28 16.07
C PHE A 42 -18.46 7.34 15.43
N ARG A 43 -18.60 8.47 16.12
CA ARG A 43 -19.27 9.68 15.64
C ARG A 43 -18.40 10.87 15.96
N GLU A 44 -17.98 11.57 14.91
CA GLU A 44 -17.21 12.79 15.02
C GLU A 44 -17.72 13.75 13.95
N ASP A 45 -17.96 14.99 14.35
CA ASP A 45 -18.50 16.03 13.48
C ASP A 45 -17.39 16.65 12.60
N ASP A 46 -16.14 16.60 13.08
CA ASP A 46 -14.94 17.04 12.35
C ASP A 46 -13.88 15.93 12.25
N PRO A 47 -14.05 14.97 11.32
CA PRO A 47 -13.10 13.86 11.16
C PRO A 47 -11.71 14.33 10.71
N THR A 48 -11.60 15.51 10.07
CA THR A 48 -10.31 16.08 9.68
C THR A 48 -9.52 16.52 10.91
N ARG A 49 -10.16 17.26 11.83
CA ARG A 49 -9.53 17.69 13.07
C ARG A 49 -9.18 16.51 13.99
N TYR A 50 -10.00 15.47 14.01
CA TYR A 50 -9.67 14.23 14.72
C TYR A 50 -8.37 13.60 14.19
N LEU A 51 -8.21 13.51 12.87
CA LEU A 51 -7.00 13.00 12.24
C LEU A 51 -5.79 13.92 12.42
N GLU A 52 -5.97 15.25 12.47
CA GLU A 52 -4.90 16.19 12.80
C GLU A 52 -4.26 15.86 14.17
N VAL A 53 -5.06 15.51 15.18
CA VAL A 53 -4.57 15.13 16.50
C VAL A 53 -3.72 13.86 16.44
N ILE A 54 -4.17 12.85 15.68
CA ILE A 54 -3.42 11.59 15.49
C ILE A 54 -2.09 11.83 14.78
N VAL A 55 -2.12 12.62 13.70
CA VAL A 55 -0.92 12.98 12.92
C VAL A 55 0.06 13.78 13.79
N ALA A 56 -0.43 14.73 14.60
CA ALA A 56 0.39 15.50 15.51
C ALA A 56 0.99 14.66 16.64
N ALA A 57 0.29 13.65 17.14
CA ALA A 57 0.79 12.73 18.17
C ALA A 57 2.02 11.92 17.69
N GLU A 58 2.09 11.61 16.38
CA GLU A 58 3.26 11.01 15.73
C GLU A 58 4.37 12.04 15.39
N GLY A 59 4.22 13.31 15.79
CA GLY A 59 5.17 14.38 15.49
C GLY A 59 5.24 14.75 14.01
N LEU A 60 4.19 14.46 13.25
CA LEU A 60 4.11 14.71 11.82
C LEU A 60 3.45 16.06 11.50
N PRO A 61 3.81 16.73 10.39
CA PRO A 61 3.21 18.00 10.01
C PRO A 61 1.74 17.83 9.58
N PRO A 62 0.91 18.89 9.69
CA PRO A 62 -0.51 18.88 9.29
C PRO A 62 -0.68 18.98 7.77
N SER A 63 0.11 18.21 7.01
CA SER A 63 0.05 18.10 5.56
C SER A 63 -0.23 16.64 5.22
N PHE A 64 -1.51 16.28 5.26
CA PHE A 64 -1.96 14.91 5.11
C PHE A 64 -3.31 14.77 4.39
N PHE A 65 -3.56 13.57 3.87
CA PHE A 65 -4.91 13.07 3.63
C PHE A 65 -5.19 11.89 4.55
N GLY A 66 -6.43 11.75 5.00
CA GLY A 66 -6.76 10.69 5.94
C GLY A 66 -8.07 9.98 5.68
N LEU A 67 -8.05 8.69 5.96
CA LEU A 67 -9.17 7.78 5.91
C LEU A 67 -9.45 7.25 7.32
N LEU A 68 -10.72 7.02 7.63
CA LEU A 68 -11.16 6.37 8.86
C LEU A 68 -11.79 5.02 8.50
N THR A 69 -11.56 4.01 9.32
CA THR A 69 -12.10 2.67 9.08
C THR A 69 -12.51 1.98 10.37
N ALA A 70 -13.60 1.21 10.36
CA ALA A 70 -13.93 0.31 11.46
C ALA A 70 -13.21 -1.05 11.35
N VAL A 71 -12.41 -1.24 10.29
CA VAL A 71 -11.69 -2.49 10.02
C VAL A 71 -10.37 -2.51 10.78
N SER A 72 -10.08 -3.64 11.41
CA SER A 72 -8.79 -3.86 12.09
C SER A 72 -7.63 -3.85 11.08
N MET A 73 -6.50 -3.23 11.45
CA MET A 73 -5.27 -3.27 10.66
C MET A 73 -4.70 -4.69 10.47
N ASN A 74 -5.18 -5.69 11.21
CA ASN A 74 -4.84 -7.10 10.95
C ASN A 74 -5.46 -7.63 9.64
N ALA A 75 -6.55 -7.02 9.17
CA ALA A 75 -7.17 -7.33 7.89
C ALA A 75 -6.61 -6.48 6.73
N LEU A 76 -5.69 -5.54 7.01
CA LEU A 76 -5.03 -4.73 5.99
C LEU A 76 -4.29 -5.64 4.99
N CYS A 77 -4.60 -5.46 3.72
CA CYS A 77 -3.89 -6.09 2.61
C CYS A 77 -3.05 -5.04 1.90
N ILE A 78 -1.75 -5.30 1.76
CA ILE A 78 -0.78 -4.46 1.07
C ILE A 78 -0.33 -5.20 -0.18
N LEU A 79 -0.53 -4.62 -1.35
CA LEU A 79 -0.35 -5.27 -2.63
C LEU A 79 0.64 -4.50 -3.48
N GLN A 80 1.74 -5.15 -3.82
CA GLN A 80 2.74 -4.58 -4.69
C GLN A 80 2.62 -5.16 -6.11
N TYR A 81 2.45 -4.28 -7.08
CA TYR A 81 2.51 -4.60 -8.50
C TYR A 81 3.38 -3.59 -9.25
N ASP A 82 4.62 -4.00 -9.57
CA ASP A 82 5.62 -3.16 -10.23
C ASP A 82 5.82 -1.83 -9.47
N PHE A 83 5.52 -0.67 -10.08
CA PHE A 83 5.64 0.66 -9.45
C PHE A 83 4.39 1.08 -8.67
N ILE A 84 3.36 0.23 -8.58
CA ILE A 84 2.11 0.49 -7.85
C ILE A 84 2.12 -0.30 -6.54
N THR A 85 1.78 0.38 -5.44
CA THR A 85 1.45 -0.23 -4.15
C THR A 85 0.02 0.12 -3.78
N VAL A 86 -0.80 -0.87 -3.41
CA VAL A 86 -2.19 -0.66 -2.98
C VAL A 86 -2.35 -1.14 -1.54
N PHE A 87 -3.03 -0.35 -0.72
CA PHE A 87 -3.39 -0.68 0.66
C PHE A 87 -4.91 -0.76 0.74
N VAL A 88 -5.45 -1.88 1.21
CA VAL A 88 -6.89 -2.13 1.26
C VAL A 88 -7.30 -2.55 2.67
N THR A 89 -8.26 -1.83 3.24
CA THR A 89 -9.05 -2.30 4.39
C THR A 89 -10.51 -2.33 3.95
N ALA A 90 -11.15 -3.50 4.04
CA ALA A 90 -12.52 -3.69 3.59
C ALA A 90 -13.30 -4.49 4.62
N GLY A 91 -14.51 -4.04 4.95
CA GLY A 91 -15.36 -4.74 5.88
C GLY A 91 -16.79 -4.24 5.88
N PHE A 92 -17.73 -5.18 5.97
CA PHE A 92 -19.13 -4.90 6.22
C PHE A 92 -19.44 -5.02 7.71
N SER A 93 -20.42 -4.26 8.17
CA SER A 93 -20.89 -4.33 9.55
C SER A 93 -21.55 -5.69 9.82
N PRO A 94 -21.45 -6.24 11.04
CA PRO A 94 -22.09 -7.50 11.39
C PRO A 94 -23.59 -7.52 11.02
N GLY A 95 -24.04 -8.65 10.46
CA GLY A 95 -25.45 -8.84 10.05
C GLY A 95 -25.86 -8.10 8.77
N HIS A 96 -24.97 -7.32 8.15
CA HIS A 96 -25.21 -6.66 6.87
C HIS A 96 -24.31 -7.28 5.81
N THR A 97 -24.91 -7.88 4.78
CA THR A 97 -24.15 -8.38 3.62
C THR A 97 -23.96 -7.32 2.55
N ASP A 98 -24.75 -6.24 2.59
CA ASP A 98 -24.75 -5.14 1.64
C ASP A 98 -25.12 -3.84 2.38
N GLY A 99 -24.35 -2.77 2.18
CA GLY A 99 -24.78 -1.40 2.51
C GLY A 99 -24.41 -0.81 3.88
N ALA A 100 -23.74 -1.51 4.80
CA ALA A 100 -23.15 -0.90 6.00
C ALA A 100 -21.71 -1.39 6.18
N GLY A 101 -20.74 -0.49 6.33
CA GLY A 101 -19.32 -0.83 6.33
C GLY A 101 -18.44 0.25 5.73
N THR A 102 -17.20 -0.12 5.43
CA THR A 102 -16.19 0.73 4.78
C THR A 102 -15.27 -0.10 3.89
N ILE A 103 -14.91 0.46 2.73
CA ILE A 103 -13.81 -0.03 1.89
C ILE A 103 -12.89 1.14 1.59
N ASN A 104 -11.73 1.16 2.25
CA ASN A 104 -10.71 2.16 2.05
C ASN A 104 -9.59 1.59 1.18
N ILE A 105 -9.24 2.34 0.13
CA ILE A 105 -8.21 1.98 -0.84
C ILE A 105 -7.21 3.13 -0.92
N ILE A 106 -5.94 2.86 -0.66
CA ILE A 106 -4.86 3.81 -0.93
C ILE A 106 -4.00 3.23 -2.05
N VAL A 107 -3.91 3.94 -3.17
CA VAL A 107 -3.02 3.63 -4.28
C VAL A 107 -1.83 4.58 -4.21
N HIS A 108 -0.63 4.03 -4.14
CA HIS A 108 0.63 4.77 -4.30
C HIS A 108 1.34 4.34 -5.58
N SER A 109 1.89 5.31 -6.30
CA SER A 109 2.75 5.11 -7.47
C SER A 109 4.12 5.73 -7.23
N ASN A 110 5.18 4.94 -7.44
CA ASN A 110 6.56 5.45 -7.49
C ASN A 110 6.84 6.26 -8.76
N GLU A 111 6.01 6.13 -9.79
CA GLU A 111 6.05 6.92 -11.02
C GLU A 111 5.07 8.09 -10.94
N GLY A 112 5.33 9.17 -11.68
CA GLY A 112 4.53 10.40 -11.60
C GLY A 112 3.17 10.26 -12.31
N PHE A 113 2.12 10.88 -11.78
CA PHE A 113 0.80 10.95 -12.43
C PHE A 113 0.45 12.40 -12.80
N SER A 114 -0.26 12.60 -13.92
CA SER A 114 -1.00 13.84 -14.18
C SER A 114 -2.22 13.94 -13.26
N ASP A 115 -2.80 15.13 -13.08
CA ASP A 115 -4.03 15.28 -12.31
C ASP A 115 -5.17 14.43 -12.91
N ALA A 116 -5.22 14.34 -14.25
CA ALA A 116 -6.14 13.46 -14.96
C ALA A 116 -5.87 11.97 -14.70
N ALA A 117 -4.60 11.56 -14.56
CA ALA A 117 -4.25 10.18 -14.19
C ALA A 117 -4.58 9.89 -12.72
N LEU A 118 -4.37 10.83 -11.78
CA LEU A 118 -4.77 10.68 -10.38
C LEU A 118 -6.28 10.46 -10.26
N LEU A 119 -7.07 11.32 -10.90
CA LEU A 119 -8.52 11.19 -10.93
C LEU A 119 -8.98 9.93 -11.67
N GLY A 120 -8.33 9.60 -12.80
CA GLY A 120 -8.61 8.38 -13.56
C GLY A 120 -8.35 7.10 -12.75
N ALA A 121 -7.30 7.09 -11.93
CA ALA A 121 -7.00 5.97 -11.04
C ALA A 121 -8.03 5.81 -9.91
N VAL A 122 -8.65 6.90 -9.43
CA VAL A 122 -9.79 6.81 -8.49
C VAL A 122 -10.95 6.05 -9.16
N ILE A 123 -11.26 6.37 -10.42
CA ILE A 123 -12.29 5.68 -11.20
C ILE A 123 -11.94 4.20 -11.35
N THR A 124 -10.72 3.90 -11.79
CA THR A 124 -10.25 2.51 -11.98
C THR A 124 -10.26 1.70 -10.69
N ALA A 125 -9.84 2.27 -9.56
CA ALA A 125 -9.93 1.62 -8.26
C ALA A 125 -11.39 1.36 -7.85
N THR A 126 -12.29 2.29 -8.15
CA THR A 126 -13.72 2.15 -7.86
C THR A 126 -14.36 1.04 -8.70
N GLU A 127 -14.05 0.96 -9.99
CA GLU A 127 -14.51 -0.10 -10.89
C GLU A 127 -13.97 -1.47 -10.48
N ALA A 128 -12.69 -1.55 -10.12
CA ALA A 128 -12.05 -2.78 -9.62
C ALA A 128 -12.70 -3.29 -8.33
N LYS A 129 -12.97 -2.38 -7.38
CA LYS A 129 -13.70 -2.69 -6.14
C LYS A 129 -15.10 -3.23 -6.43
N ALA A 130 -15.86 -2.55 -7.29
CA ALA A 130 -17.21 -3.01 -7.66
C ALA A 130 -17.18 -4.38 -8.36
N GLY A 131 -16.23 -4.59 -9.27
CA GLY A 131 -16.02 -5.88 -9.93
C GLY A 131 -15.65 -7.00 -8.95
N ALA A 132 -14.78 -6.71 -7.98
CA ALA A 132 -14.42 -7.66 -6.93
C ALA A 132 -15.60 -8.05 -6.05
N LEU A 133 -16.43 -7.08 -5.63
CA LEU A 133 -17.65 -7.34 -4.87
C LEU A 133 -18.64 -8.20 -5.65
N ALA A 134 -18.86 -7.88 -6.93
CA ALA A 134 -19.72 -8.67 -7.81
C ALA A 134 -19.19 -10.11 -7.99
N ALA A 135 -17.88 -10.29 -8.16
CA ALA A 135 -17.25 -11.62 -8.26
C ALA A 135 -17.38 -12.44 -6.96
N MET A 136 -17.55 -11.77 -5.81
CA MET A 136 -17.87 -12.41 -4.52
C MET A 136 -19.37 -12.62 -4.30
N GLY A 137 -20.22 -12.32 -5.30
CA GLY A 137 -21.67 -12.46 -5.19
C GLY A 137 -22.35 -11.41 -4.29
N ARG A 138 -21.70 -10.26 -4.04
CA ARG A 138 -22.29 -9.14 -3.28
C ARG A 138 -23.27 -8.37 -4.16
N ALA A 139 -24.39 -7.93 -3.59
CA ALA A 139 -25.42 -7.15 -4.29
C ALA A 139 -25.19 -5.63 -4.13
N CYS A 140 -23.93 -5.21 -4.10
CA CYS A 140 -23.53 -3.82 -3.94
C CYS A 140 -22.26 -3.51 -4.74
N THR A 141 -22.06 -2.23 -5.06
CA THR A 141 -20.86 -1.72 -5.74
C THR A 141 -19.84 -1.14 -4.77
N GLY A 142 -20.17 -1.11 -3.48
CA GLY A 142 -19.40 -0.46 -2.43
C GLY A 142 -20.17 -0.38 -1.11
N THR A 143 -19.63 0.35 -0.15
CA THR A 143 -20.27 0.72 1.12
C THR A 143 -20.56 2.22 1.18
N PRO A 144 -21.39 2.71 2.12
CA PRO A 144 -21.68 4.14 2.23
C PRO A 144 -20.48 5.02 2.55
N THR A 145 -19.39 4.45 3.08
CA THR A 145 -18.22 5.19 3.56
C THR A 145 -16.93 4.81 2.82
N ASP A 146 -17.06 4.24 1.61
CA ASP A 146 -15.89 3.93 0.80
C ASP A 146 -15.04 5.19 0.55
N ALA A 147 -13.73 5.04 0.69
CA ALA A 147 -12.81 6.13 0.43
C ALA A 147 -11.60 5.67 -0.38
N VAL A 148 -11.14 6.52 -1.29
CA VAL A 148 -9.98 6.28 -2.14
C VAL A 148 -8.98 7.42 -1.99
N VAL A 149 -7.71 7.07 -1.81
CA VAL A 149 -6.58 7.98 -2.00
C VAL A 149 -5.75 7.45 -3.15
N VAL A 150 -5.41 8.31 -4.10
CA VAL A 150 -4.38 8.02 -5.11
C VAL A 150 -3.27 9.02 -4.95
N ALA A 151 -2.04 8.54 -4.82
CA ALA A 151 -0.85 9.35 -4.62
C ALA A 151 0.28 8.91 -5.53
N CYS A 152 1.06 9.85 -6.02
CA CYS A 152 2.34 9.58 -6.67
C CYS A 152 3.46 10.39 -6.04
N ASP A 153 4.69 9.92 -6.14
CA ASP A 153 5.86 10.69 -5.73
C ASP A 153 5.93 12.00 -6.57
N ALA A 154 5.97 13.17 -5.92
CA ALA A 154 5.63 14.47 -6.53
C ALA A 154 6.56 14.93 -7.67
N SER A 155 7.76 14.36 -7.77
CA SER A 155 8.75 14.68 -8.80
C SER A 155 9.20 13.45 -9.59
N ALA A 156 8.43 12.37 -9.51
CA ALA A 156 8.77 11.12 -10.17
C ALA A 156 8.59 11.18 -11.69
N VAL A 157 9.45 10.43 -12.36
CA VAL A 157 9.42 10.17 -13.81
C VAL A 157 9.49 8.66 -14.04
N PRO A 158 8.87 8.13 -15.11
CA PRO A 158 8.04 8.83 -16.10
C PRO A 158 6.72 9.35 -15.49
N ARG A 159 6.02 10.23 -16.23
CA ARG A 159 4.72 10.78 -15.82
C ARG A 159 3.59 10.22 -16.69
N HIS A 160 2.71 9.42 -16.09
CA HIS A 160 1.51 8.86 -16.74
C HIS A 160 0.46 9.95 -16.97
N ARG A 161 -0.05 10.04 -18.20
CA ARG A 161 -1.12 10.98 -18.55
C ARG A 161 -2.52 10.46 -18.21
N TYR A 162 -2.67 9.14 -18.18
CA TYR A 162 -3.93 8.43 -17.93
C TYR A 162 -3.66 7.21 -17.06
N ALA A 163 -4.66 6.80 -16.29
CA ALA A 163 -4.59 5.60 -15.44
C ALA A 163 -5.89 4.78 -15.53
N GLY A 164 -6.54 4.75 -16.70
CA GLY A 164 -7.71 3.91 -16.94
C GLY A 164 -7.36 2.41 -17.02
N PRO A 165 -8.33 1.48 -16.92
CA PRO A 165 -8.08 0.05 -16.68
C PRO A 165 -7.19 -0.66 -17.71
N VAL A 166 -7.14 -0.16 -18.94
CA VAL A 166 -6.33 -0.73 -20.04
C VAL A 166 -4.95 -0.07 -20.20
N THR A 167 -4.67 0.98 -19.42
CA THR A 167 -3.35 1.64 -19.42
C THR A 167 -2.36 0.87 -18.55
N PRO A 168 -1.04 1.03 -18.74
CA PRO A 168 -0.06 0.33 -17.90
C PRO A 168 -0.23 0.59 -16.39
N ALA A 169 -0.49 1.84 -15.99
CA ALA A 169 -0.72 2.17 -14.59
C ALA A 169 -2.09 1.65 -14.12
N GLY A 170 -3.15 1.89 -14.89
CA GLY A 170 -4.51 1.53 -14.47
C GLY A 170 -4.75 0.03 -14.40
N SER A 171 -4.18 -0.79 -15.29
CA SER A 171 -4.33 -2.25 -15.22
C SER A 171 -3.73 -2.81 -13.92
N ARG A 172 -2.59 -2.29 -13.48
CA ARG A 172 -1.95 -2.67 -12.21
C ARG A 172 -2.78 -2.27 -11.00
N VAL A 173 -3.33 -1.05 -11.02
CA VAL A 173 -4.28 -0.59 -10.00
C VAL A 173 -5.51 -1.50 -9.97
N TYR A 174 -6.08 -1.82 -11.14
CA TYR A 174 -7.27 -2.65 -11.24
C TYR A 174 -7.05 -4.05 -10.67
N GLU A 175 -5.96 -4.73 -11.07
CA GLU A 175 -5.62 -6.06 -10.58
C GLU A 175 -5.34 -6.08 -9.07
N ALA A 176 -4.56 -5.12 -8.58
CA ALA A 176 -4.21 -5.02 -7.16
C ALA A 176 -5.44 -4.71 -6.29
N VAL A 177 -6.29 -3.78 -6.70
CA VAL A 177 -7.54 -3.50 -5.96
C VAL A 177 -8.48 -4.69 -6.01
N SER A 178 -8.63 -5.33 -7.17
CA SER A 178 -9.55 -6.47 -7.33
C SER A 178 -9.16 -7.66 -6.46
N PHE A 179 -7.88 -7.97 -6.35
CA PHE A 179 -7.38 -9.01 -5.44
C PHE A 179 -7.44 -8.56 -3.97
N GLY A 180 -7.01 -7.33 -3.68
CA GLY A 180 -6.93 -6.79 -2.32
C GLY A 180 -8.28 -6.68 -1.61
N VAL A 181 -9.33 -6.26 -2.33
CA VAL A 181 -10.69 -6.18 -1.75
C VAL A 181 -11.20 -7.55 -1.34
N ARG A 182 -11.00 -8.58 -2.17
CA ARG A 182 -11.41 -9.96 -1.84
C ARG A 182 -10.68 -10.49 -0.61
N GLU A 183 -9.35 -10.36 -0.61
CA GLU A 183 -8.50 -10.81 0.50
C GLU A 183 -8.80 -10.08 1.82
N ALA A 184 -9.05 -8.76 1.77
CA ALA A 184 -9.37 -7.97 2.95
C ALA A 184 -10.74 -8.35 3.53
N LEU A 185 -11.75 -8.56 2.68
CA LEU A 185 -13.08 -9.00 3.11
C LEU A 185 -13.05 -10.41 3.73
N MET A 186 -12.37 -11.37 3.09
CA MET A 186 -12.23 -12.71 3.65
C MET A 186 -11.54 -12.71 5.02
N ARG A 187 -10.62 -11.77 5.27
CA ARG A 187 -9.97 -11.58 6.58
C ARG A 187 -10.91 -10.95 7.60
N HIS A 188 -11.61 -9.89 7.23
CA HIS A 188 -12.59 -9.22 8.09
C HIS A 188 -13.72 -10.18 8.50
N GLU A 189 -14.17 -11.04 7.59
CA GLU A 189 -15.20 -12.06 7.82
C GLU A 189 -14.67 -13.30 8.58
N GLY A 190 -13.38 -13.32 8.93
CA GLY A 190 -12.77 -14.39 9.71
C GLY A 190 -12.54 -15.71 8.95
N GLN A 191 -12.71 -15.71 7.62
CA GLN A 191 -12.41 -16.86 6.75
C GLN A 191 -10.89 -17.11 6.70
N ILE A 192 -10.10 -16.02 6.72
CA ILE A 192 -8.64 -16.06 6.82
C ILE A 192 -8.22 -15.29 8.07
N ARG A 193 -7.49 -15.94 8.99
CA ARG A 193 -7.00 -15.29 10.22
C ARG A 193 -5.54 -14.89 10.10
N ARG A 194 -5.24 -13.64 10.47
CA ARG A 194 -3.89 -13.07 10.57
C ARG A 194 -3.79 -12.23 11.84
N SER A 195 -2.60 -12.20 12.43
CA SER A 195 -2.27 -11.38 13.60
C SER A 195 -1.68 -10.02 13.24
N THR A 196 -1.35 -9.80 11.97
CA THR A 196 -0.77 -8.58 11.41
C THR A 196 -1.28 -8.38 9.98
N ALA A 197 -1.06 -7.20 9.41
CA ALA A 197 -1.30 -6.93 7.99
C ALA A 197 -0.61 -7.97 7.09
N SER A 198 -1.25 -8.29 5.96
CA SER A 198 -0.73 -9.19 4.93
C SER A 198 -0.09 -8.39 3.79
N PHE A 199 1.09 -8.83 3.34
CA PHE A 199 1.77 -8.26 2.19
C PHE A 199 1.76 -9.24 1.02
N PHE A 200 1.42 -8.76 -0.17
CA PHE A 200 1.30 -9.54 -1.39
C PHE A 200 2.15 -8.95 -2.50
N ILE A 201 2.75 -9.83 -3.29
CA ILE A 201 3.59 -9.47 -4.44
C ILE A 201 2.98 -10.10 -5.68
N PHE A 202 2.81 -9.29 -6.73
CA PHE A 202 2.49 -9.83 -8.04
C PHE A 202 3.74 -10.50 -8.65
N SER A 203 3.66 -11.81 -8.85
CA SER A 203 4.73 -12.61 -9.46
C SER A 203 4.36 -12.97 -10.89
N ARG A 204 5.36 -12.95 -11.77
CA ARG A 204 5.28 -13.51 -13.12
C ARG A 204 6.05 -14.83 -13.26
N PHE A 205 6.75 -15.25 -12.20
CA PHE A 205 7.52 -16.47 -12.19
C PHE A 205 6.57 -17.68 -12.14
N GLY A 206 6.60 -18.56 -13.14
CA GLY A 206 5.66 -19.69 -13.21
C GLY A 206 4.22 -19.30 -13.59
N GLY A 207 4.04 -18.11 -14.17
CA GLY A 207 2.73 -17.55 -14.54
C GLY A 207 2.36 -16.34 -13.68
N GLU A 208 1.37 -15.57 -14.13
CA GLU A 208 0.89 -14.38 -13.43
C GLU A 208 0.01 -14.75 -12.23
N HIS A 209 0.45 -14.41 -11.02
CA HIS A 209 -0.29 -14.68 -9.80
C HIS A 209 0.17 -13.81 -8.62
N TRP A 210 -0.66 -13.71 -7.59
CA TRP A 210 -0.32 -13.07 -6.33
C TRP A 210 0.32 -14.06 -5.35
N VAL A 211 1.38 -13.64 -4.68
CA VAL A 211 2.07 -14.39 -3.63
C VAL A 211 1.95 -13.63 -2.32
N GLU A 212 1.31 -14.24 -1.31
CA GLU A 212 1.36 -13.72 0.06
C GLU A 212 2.75 -13.96 0.64
N TRP A 213 3.42 -12.90 1.11
CA TRP A 213 4.68 -13.02 1.83
C TRP A 213 4.46 -13.70 3.18
N LYS A 214 5.17 -14.82 3.40
CA LYS A 214 5.15 -15.59 4.65
C LYS A 214 6.59 -15.81 5.13
N PRO A 215 7.01 -15.23 6.25
CA PRO A 215 8.39 -15.38 6.74
C PRO A 215 8.73 -16.84 7.09
N ASP A 216 7.80 -17.56 7.73
CA ASP A 216 8.07 -18.90 8.28
C ASP A 216 7.96 -20.05 7.28
N ALA A 217 7.44 -19.78 6.07
CA ALA A 217 7.19 -20.80 5.05
C ALA A 217 7.66 -20.36 3.67
N CYS A 218 8.69 -19.51 3.62
CA CYS A 218 9.23 -19.00 2.37
C CYS A 218 9.94 -20.13 1.59
N PRO A 219 9.45 -20.55 0.42
CA PRO A 219 10.08 -21.62 -0.36
C PRO A 219 11.46 -21.20 -0.92
N TRP A 220 11.76 -19.90 -0.89
CA TRP A 220 13.03 -19.34 -1.34
C TRP A 220 14.02 -19.11 -0.20
N TYR A 221 13.75 -19.55 1.04
CA TYR A 221 14.69 -19.35 2.13
C TYR A 221 15.85 -20.37 2.10
N PRO A 222 17.12 -19.93 2.28
CA PRO A 222 17.58 -18.54 2.24
C PRO A 222 17.68 -18.04 0.79
N CYS A 223 17.25 -16.80 0.53
CA CYS A 223 17.34 -16.24 -0.82
C CYS A 223 18.74 -15.66 -1.13
N HIS A 224 19.52 -15.26 -0.11
CA HIS A 224 20.90 -14.80 -0.28
C HIS A 224 21.90 -15.58 0.58
N TYR A 225 21.65 -15.74 1.89
CA TYR A 225 22.55 -16.44 2.80
C TYR A 225 21.86 -16.97 4.09
N PRO A 226 22.39 -18.04 4.72
CA PRO A 226 21.87 -18.54 5.99
C PRO A 226 21.93 -17.47 7.10
N GLY A 227 20.85 -17.33 7.88
CA GLY A 227 20.77 -16.36 8.98
C GLY A 227 20.42 -14.92 8.55
N GLN A 228 20.11 -14.70 7.27
CA GLN A 228 19.54 -13.44 6.80
C GLN A 228 18.19 -13.12 7.46
N SER A 229 17.87 -11.83 7.55
CA SER A 229 16.51 -11.37 7.84
C SER A 229 15.66 -11.45 6.57
N CYS A 230 14.47 -12.02 6.70
CA CYS A 230 13.44 -11.99 5.66
C CYS A 230 12.29 -11.04 6.02
N GLU A 231 12.39 -10.25 7.11
CA GLU A 231 11.35 -9.32 7.57
C GLU A 231 10.90 -8.34 6.46
N PHE A 232 11.80 -8.00 5.55
CA PHE A 232 11.55 -7.18 4.37
C PHE A 232 11.95 -7.92 3.09
N CYS A 233 11.54 -9.18 2.96
CA CYS A 233 11.80 -9.99 1.75
C CYS A 233 11.36 -9.27 0.48
N TYR A 234 10.32 -8.42 0.59
CA TYR A 234 10.12 -7.32 -0.32
C TYR A 234 10.56 -6.01 0.32
N CYS A 235 11.47 -5.31 -0.34
CA CYS A 235 12.06 -4.10 0.18
C CYS A 235 11.01 -2.96 0.16
N PRO A 236 10.67 -2.33 1.30
CA PRO A 236 9.77 -1.16 1.34
C PRO A 236 10.38 0.08 0.66
N LEU A 237 11.65 0.01 0.25
CA LEU A 237 12.33 1.05 -0.52
C LEU A 237 12.36 0.71 -2.02
N TYR A 238 11.72 -0.37 -2.47
CA TYR A 238 11.64 -0.70 -3.88
C TYR A 238 10.69 0.26 -4.64
N PRO A 239 11.03 0.65 -5.88
CA PRO A 239 12.37 0.62 -6.46
C PRO A 239 13.23 1.72 -5.82
N CYS A 240 14.44 1.38 -5.36
CA CYS A 240 15.29 2.36 -4.67
C CYS A 240 16.14 3.21 -5.61
N GLY A 241 16.32 2.76 -6.86
CA GLY A 241 17.07 3.46 -7.91
C GLY A 241 18.57 3.64 -7.62
N ASP A 242 19.11 3.06 -6.55
CA ASP A 242 20.52 3.21 -6.16
C ASP A 242 21.40 2.20 -6.91
N PRO A 243 22.29 2.64 -7.83
CA PRO A 243 23.10 1.73 -8.65
C PRO A 243 24.07 0.86 -7.85
N ALA A 244 24.30 1.16 -6.57
CA ALA A 244 25.10 0.31 -5.69
C ALA A 244 24.29 -0.86 -5.10
N LEU A 245 22.98 -0.89 -5.28
CA LEU A 245 22.05 -1.87 -4.72
C LEU A 245 21.20 -2.58 -5.79
N GLY A 246 21.35 -2.22 -7.06
CA GLY A 246 20.57 -2.77 -8.14
C GLY A 246 20.90 -2.15 -9.49
N LYS A 247 20.14 -2.55 -10.51
CA LYS A 247 20.32 -2.16 -11.92
C LYS A 247 18.98 -2.17 -12.64
N GLU A 248 18.82 -1.35 -13.68
CA GLU A 248 17.68 -1.48 -14.59
C GLU A 248 17.87 -2.71 -15.49
N VAL A 249 16.81 -3.50 -15.66
CA VAL A 249 16.78 -4.69 -16.53
C VAL A 249 15.58 -4.63 -17.45
N LEU A 250 15.66 -5.30 -18.61
CA LEU A 250 14.52 -5.43 -19.50
C LEU A 250 13.50 -6.41 -18.93
N SER A 251 12.24 -5.98 -18.84
CA SER A 251 11.13 -6.86 -18.46
C SER A 251 10.79 -7.83 -19.60
N SER A 252 10.39 -9.05 -19.26
CA SER A 252 9.82 -10.02 -20.20
C SER A 252 8.56 -9.53 -20.90
N SER A 253 7.85 -8.56 -20.29
CA SER A 253 6.66 -7.91 -20.85
C SER A 253 6.96 -6.67 -21.71
N GLY A 254 8.25 -6.38 -21.96
CA GLY A 254 8.71 -5.11 -22.54
C GLY A 254 8.83 -3.99 -21.50
N GLY A 255 9.70 -3.01 -21.78
CA GLY A 255 10.06 -1.92 -20.87
C GLY A 255 11.25 -2.26 -19.95
N THR A 256 11.69 -1.29 -19.15
CA THR A 256 12.73 -1.46 -18.12
C THR A 256 12.10 -1.53 -16.73
N VAL A 257 12.65 -2.38 -15.86
CA VAL A 257 12.28 -2.51 -14.45
C VAL A 257 13.52 -2.48 -13.59
N TRP A 258 13.41 -1.97 -12.36
CA TRP A 258 14.51 -1.98 -11.41
C TRP A 258 14.70 -3.39 -10.83
N SER A 259 15.87 -3.99 -11.00
CA SER A 259 16.26 -5.24 -10.34
C SER A 259 17.19 -4.96 -9.17
N CYS A 260 16.80 -5.43 -7.98
CA CYS A 260 17.65 -5.46 -6.79
C CYS A 260 17.94 -6.89 -6.33
N GLU A 261 18.01 -7.84 -7.27
CA GLU A 261 18.20 -9.28 -6.98
C GLU A 261 19.45 -9.56 -6.13
N ASP A 262 20.52 -8.78 -6.31
CA ASP A 262 21.79 -8.93 -5.58
C ASP A 262 21.84 -8.10 -4.27
N CYS A 263 20.74 -7.42 -3.90
CA CYS A 263 20.73 -6.51 -2.76
C CYS A 263 20.58 -7.23 -1.41
N THR A 264 21.62 -7.13 -0.57
CA THR A 264 21.61 -7.67 0.79
C THR A 264 21.30 -6.66 1.89
N LEU A 265 20.93 -5.41 1.54
CA LEU A 265 20.77 -4.31 2.51
C LEU A 265 19.78 -4.66 3.63
N LEU A 266 18.56 -5.07 3.29
CA LEU A 266 17.54 -5.45 4.27
C LEU A 266 17.55 -6.93 4.64
N HIS A 267 18.47 -7.70 4.05
CA HIS A 267 18.76 -9.06 4.46
C HIS A 267 19.73 -9.08 5.66
N ASP A 268 20.51 -8.01 5.90
CA ASP A 268 21.28 -7.87 7.15
C ASP A 268 20.33 -7.70 8.35
N PRO A 269 20.34 -8.61 9.35
CA PRO A 269 19.43 -8.54 10.50
C PRO A 269 19.53 -7.22 11.29
N GLY A 270 20.72 -6.63 11.37
CA GLY A 270 20.90 -5.36 12.09
C GLY A 270 20.29 -4.16 11.38
N THR A 271 20.32 -4.16 10.04
CA THR A 271 19.73 -3.12 9.19
C THR A 271 18.22 -3.30 9.12
N ALA A 272 17.72 -4.53 8.97
CA ALA A 272 16.29 -4.84 9.05
C ALA A 272 15.68 -4.40 10.40
N ALA A 273 16.25 -4.87 11.52
CA ALA A 273 15.76 -4.50 12.84
C ALA A 273 15.83 -2.98 13.11
N TYR A 274 16.79 -2.28 12.48
CA TYR A 274 16.86 -0.83 12.55
C TYR A 274 15.73 -0.15 11.80
N LEU A 275 15.47 -0.56 10.56
CA LEU A 275 14.36 -0.03 9.76
C LEU A 275 13.02 -0.28 10.45
N ARG A 276 12.83 -1.47 11.04
CA ARG A 276 11.63 -1.80 11.81
C ARG A 276 11.39 -0.84 12.97
N ARG A 277 12.45 -0.43 13.69
CA ARG A 277 12.36 0.54 14.79
C ARG A 277 12.34 1.99 14.33
N ASN A 278 12.81 2.26 13.12
CA ASN A 278 12.96 3.61 12.55
C ASN A 278 12.39 3.57 11.13
N PRO A 279 11.06 3.48 10.97
CA PRO A 279 10.44 3.33 9.65
C PRO A 279 10.69 4.56 8.75
N GLU A 280 11.06 5.69 9.35
CA GLU A 280 11.46 6.92 8.67
C GLU A 280 12.95 6.98 8.30
N ALA A 281 13.72 5.90 8.51
CA ALA A 281 15.11 5.84 8.08
C ALA A 281 15.23 6.03 6.56
N SER A 282 16.17 6.87 6.13
CA SER A 282 16.44 7.06 4.70
C SER A 282 17.31 5.94 4.13
N LEU A 283 17.27 5.72 2.81
CA LEU A 283 18.16 4.75 2.16
C LEU A 283 19.65 5.02 2.49
N GLY A 284 20.06 6.30 2.45
CA GLY A 284 21.42 6.70 2.79
C GLY A 284 21.80 6.40 4.24
N GLU A 285 20.85 6.50 5.16
CA GLU A 285 21.05 6.15 6.57
C GLU A 285 21.22 4.64 6.78
N LEU A 286 20.36 3.83 6.15
CA LEU A 286 20.48 2.37 6.19
C LEU A 286 21.83 1.91 5.61
N ARG A 287 22.26 2.51 4.49
CA ARG A 287 23.57 2.21 3.88
C ARG A 287 24.73 2.55 4.80
N ARG A 288 24.69 3.70 5.48
CA ARG A 288 25.73 4.10 6.46
C ARG A 288 25.80 3.14 7.63
N ARG A 289 24.65 2.63 8.09
CA ARG A 289 24.59 1.66 9.20
C ARG A 289 25.21 0.32 8.80
N ARG A 290 24.89 -0.19 7.60
CA ARG A 290 25.46 -1.46 7.10
C ARG A 290 26.99 -1.42 7.00
N LYS A 291 27.56 -0.29 6.57
CA LYS A 291 29.02 -0.10 6.43
C LYS A 291 29.81 -0.04 7.75
N LYS A 292 29.13 0.14 8.90
CA LYS A 292 29.78 0.26 10.21
C LYS A 292 29.98 -1.08 10.94
N LYS A 293 29.57 -2.19 10.32
CA LYS A 293 29.87 -3.55 10.75
C LYS A 293 30.94 -4.14 9.87
#